data_AF-A0A3D5DKJ8-F1
#
_entry.id   AF-A0A3D5DKJ8-F1
#
_cell.length_a   1.000
_cell.length_b   1.000
_cell.length_c   1.000
_cell.angle_alpha   90.00
_cell.angle_beta   90.00
_cell.angle_gamma   90.00
#
_symmetry.space_group_name_H-M   'P 1'
#
loop_
_entity.id
_entity.type
_entity.pdbx_description
1 polymer ?
#
loop_
_entity_poly.entity_id
_entity_poly.type
_entity_poly.pdbx_seq_one_letter_code
_entity_poly.pdbx_strand_id
1 'polypeptide(L)'
;MRISTEQRQQNEARIRAAIDRLLSGDIPPGGKCDIKTLAREAAVDRAAFYGSRPYARLREEFETRLQARQQAGDIPDRRDAQIARLNDEITRLRQRLADRDTMITTLRGFKDQALARLAAQHEEITRLRAQNKRAATVRLLPAAGTETCN
;
A
#
# COMPACT_ATOMS: atom_id res chain seq x y z
N MET A 1 22.77 42.14 -19.65
CA MET A 1 22.55 41.74 -21.06
C MET A 1 21.15 42.23 -21.47
N ARG A 2 21.05 43.28 -22.30
CA ARG A 2 19.75 43.76 -22.82
C ARG A 2 19.39 42.94 -24.05
N ILE A 3 18.41 42.07 -23.91
CA ILE A 3 17.85 41.27 -25.00
C ILE A 3 16.92 42.19 -25.81
N SER A 4 16.98 42.16 -27.15
CA SER A 4 16.04 42.92 -27.97
C SER A 4 14.59 42.47 -27.73
N THR A 5 13.63 43.34 -28.00
CA THR A 5 12.19 43.00 -27.89
C THR A 5 11.83 41.82 -28.77
N GLU A 6 12.36 41.75 -29.99
CA GLU A 6 12.18 40.64 -30.92
C GLU A 6 12.75 39.32 -30.38
N GLN A 7 13.99 39.35 -29.85
CA GLN A 7 14.61 38.16 -29.27
C GLN A 7 13.86 37.69 -28.02
N ARG A 8 13.31 38.62 -27.23
CA ARG A 8 12.44 38.27 -26.09
C ARG A 8 11.17 37.58 -26.58
N GLN A 9 10.48 38.13 -27.57
CA GLN A 9 9.25 37.55 -28.12
C GLN A 9 9.51 36.14 -28.71
N GLN A 10 10.61 35.96 -29.43
CA GLN A 10 10.99 34.66 -29.97
C GLN A 10 11.26 33.63 -28.85
N ASN A 11 11.97 34.04 -27.80
CA ASN A 11 12.21 33.18 -26.64
C ASN A 11 10.90 32.84 -25.92
N GLU A 12 10.00 33.79 -25.73
CA GLU A 12 8.68 33.52 -25.12
C GLU A 12 7.86 32.54 -25.96
N ALA A 13 7.85 32.69 -27.29
CA ALA A 13 7.16 31.76 -28.19
C ALA A 13 7.72 30.33 -28.06
N ARG A 14 9.05 30.19 -28.02
CA ARG A 14 9.72 28.89 -27.80
C ARG A 14 9.39 28.30 -26.43
N ILE A 15 9.37 29.11 -25.38
CA ILE A 15 9.01 28.67 -24.02
C ILE A 15 7.55 28.18 -24.01
N ARG A 16 6.60 28.92 -24.58
CA ARG A 16 5.19 28.50 -24.64
C ARG A 16 5.02 27.19 -25.42
N ALA A 17 5.70 27.05 -26.57
CA ALA A 17 5.67 25.80 -27.33
C ALA A 17 6.29 24.61 -26.57
N ALA A 18 7.32 24.85 -25.74
CA ALA A 18 7.88 23.82 -24.87
C ALA A 18 6.96 23.49 -23.69
N ILE A 19 6.26 24.48 -23.11
CA ILE A 19 5.22 24.27 -22.10
C ILE A 19 4.15 23.33 -22.63
N ASP A 20 3.60 23.60 -23.81
CA ASP A 20 2.51 22.80 -24.36
C ASP A 20 2.92 21.36 -24.66
N ARG A 21 4.15 21.14 -25.17
CA ARG A 21 4.72 19.79 -25.38
C ARG A 21 4.92 19.02 -24.07
N LEU A 22 5.51 19.65 -23.06
CA LEU A 22 5.73 18.99 -21.77
C LEU A 22 4.39 18.65 -21.08
N LEU A 23 3.42 19.57 -21.14
CA LEU A 23 2.10 19.34 -20.55
C LEU A 23 1.27 18.30 -21.33
N SER A 24 1.51 18.09 -22.62
CA SER A 24 0.88 17.00 -23.37
C SER A 24 1.53 15.63 -23.13
N GLY A 25 2.63 15.58 -22.37
CA GLY A 25 3.37 14.36 -22.06
C GLY A 25 4.43 13.98 -23.09
N ASP A 26 4.72 14.86 -24.06
CA ASP A 26 5.88 14.74 -24.96
C ASP A 26 7.15 15.16 -24.20
N ILE A 27 7.59 14.30 -23.29
CA ILE A 27 8.74 14.54 -22.44
C ILE A 27 9.99 13.94 -23.09
N PRO A 28 11.04 14.76 -23.32
CA PRO A 28 12.28 14.29 -23.90
C PRO A 28 12.98 13.24 -23.02
N PRO A 29 13.75 12.31 -23.60
CA PRO A 29 14.44 11.28 -22.84
C PRO A 29 15.38 11.90 -21.78
N GLY A 30 15.34 11.35 -20.57
CA GLY A 30 16.12 11.85 -19.43
C GLY A 30 15.68 13.22 -18.88
N GLY A 31 14.64 13.85 -19.45
CA GLY A 31 13.97 15.02 -18.87
C GLY A 31 12.90 14.61 -17.86
N LYS A 32 12.13 15.56 -17.33
CA LYS A 32 10.87 15.41 -16.57
C LYS A 32 9.93 16.54 -16.98
N CYS A 33 8.65 16.49 -16.58
CA CYS A 33 7.77 17.65 -16.72
C CYS A 33 8.11 18.74 -15.67
N ASP A 34 9.31 19.32 -15.76
CA ASP A 34 9.87 20.29 -14.82
C ASP A 34 10.50 21.51 -15.51
N ILE A 35 10.80 22.55 -14.72
CA ILE A 35 11.37 23.81 -15.21
C ILE A 35 12.78 23.60 -15.81
N LYS A 36 13.52 22.62 -15.31
CA LYS A 36 14.87 22.31 -15.81
C LYS A 36 14.80 21.82 -17.25
N THR A 37 13.87 20.93 -17.53
CA THR A 37 13.60 20.42 -18.87
C THR A 37 13.02 21.50 -19.75
N LEU A 38 12.07 22.30 -19.24
CA LEU A 38 11.52 23.45 -19.95
C LEU A 38 12.60 24.42 -20.43
N ALA A 39 13.53 24.79 -19.55
CA ALA A 39 14.64 25.69 -19.88
C ALA A 39 15.55 25.11 -20.97
N ARG A 40 15.87 23.81 -20.87
CA ARG A 40 16.67 23.09 -21.87
C ARG A 40 15.97 23.08 -23.23
N GLU A 41 14.70 22.70 -23.29
CA GLU A 41 13.93 22.63 -24.54
C GLU A 41 13.69 24.01 -25.18
N ALA A 42 13.55 25.06 -24.35
CA ALA A 42 13.46 26.43 -24.82
C ALA A 42 14.83 27.04 -25.18
N ALA A 43 15.95 26.35 -24.93
CA ALA A 43 17.32 26.85 -24.98
C ALA A 43 17.49 28.22 -24.30
N VAL A 44 16.93 28.35 -23.10
CA VAL A 44 17.06 29.55 -22.25
C VAL A 44 17.73 29.13 -20.94
N ASP A 45 18.55 30.02 -20.38
CA ASP A 45 19.15 29.80 -19.07
C ASP A 45 18.08 29.58 -17.99
N ARG A 46 18.23 28.53 -17.17
CA ARG A 46 17.25 28.17 -16.14
C ARG A 46 17.00 29.32 -15.18
N ALA A 47 18.01 30.13 -14.85
CA ALA A 47 17.82 31.19 -13.88
C ALA A 47 16.92 32.32 -14.43
N ALA A 48 16.72 32.43 -15.76
CA ALA A 48 15.79 33.38 -16.40
C ALA A 48 14.31 33.23 -15.98
N PHE A 49 13.95 32.10 -15.36
CA PHE A 49 12.62 31.79 -14.83
C PHE A 49 12.43 32.17 -13.35
N TYR A 50 13.44 32.70 -12.66
CA TYR A 50 13.40 32.95 -11.21
C TYR A 50 13.55 34.43 -10.87
N GLY A 51 12.95 34.85 -9.76
CA GLY A 51 13.01 36.24 -9.28
C GLY A 51 12.29 37.22 -10.21
N SER A 52 12.81 38.43 -10.36
CA SER A 52 12.27 39.49 -11.23
C SER A 52 12.69 39.38 -12.70
N ARG A 53 13.10 38.18 -13.14
CA ARG A 53 13.64 37.94 -14.48
C ARG A 53 12.53 37.83 -15.54
N PRO A 54 12.84 38.05 -16.83
CA PRO A 54 11.84 38.29 -17.87
C PRO A 54 10.85 37.15 -18.11
N TYR A 55 11.16 35.92 -17.70
CA TYR A 55 10.31 34.74 -17.93
C TYR A 55 9.72 34.14 -16.65
N ALA A 56 9.80 34.85 -15.51
CA ALA A 56 9.20 34.40 -14.25
C ALA A 56 7.69 34.11 -14.39
N ARG A 57 6.95 34.97 -15.10
CA ARG A 57 5.52 34.76 -15.38
C ARG A 57 5.23 33.48 -16.17
N LEU A 58 6.12 33.09 -17.09
CA LEU A 58 5.94 31.87 -17.88
C LEU A 58 6.19 30.60 -17.05
N ARG A 59 7.07 30.69 -16.05
CA ARG A 59 7.23 29.63 -15.06
C ARG A 59 5.94 29.46 -14.25
N GLU A 60 5.40 30.55 -13.71
CA GLU A 60 4.17 30.52 -12.90
C GLU A 60 2.99 29.94 -13.70
N GLU A 61 2.87 30.32 -14.97
CA GLU A 61 1.89 29.78 -15.91
C GLU A 61 2.07 28.26 -16.09
N PHE A 62 3.29 27.80 -16.32
CA PHE A 62 3.60 26.37 -16.43
C PHE A 62 3.27 25.60 -15.16
N GLU A 63 3.69 26.09 -13.99
CA GLU A 63 3.45 25.45 -12.70
C GLU A 63 1.94 25.38 -12.39
N THR A 64 1.20 26.46 -12.66
CA THR A 64 -0.25 26.50 -12.45
C THR A 64 -0.99 25.52 -13.36
N ARG A 65 -0.62 25.46 -14.65
CA ARG A 65 -1.21 24.51 -15.60
C ARG A 65 -0.87 23.06 -15.27
N LEU A 66 0.37 22.80 -14.83
CA LEU A 66 0.81 21.47 -14.38
C LEU A 66 0.02 21.02 -13.14
N GLN A 67 -0.13 21.92 -12.16
CA GLN A 67 -0.90 21.64 -10.95
C GLN A 67 -2.37 21.37 -11.25
N ALA A 68 -3.00 22.16 -12.13
CA ALA A 68 -4.38 21.95 -12.55
C ALA A 68 -4.58 20.57 -13.21
N ARG A 69 -3.64 20.13 -14.07
CA ARG A 69 -3.68 18.79 -14.67
C ARG A 69 -3.54 17.67 -13.63
N GLN A 70 -2.58 17.81 -12.72
CA GLN A 70 -2.38 16.85 -11.64
C GLN A 70 -3.62 16.73 -10.75
N GLN A 71 -4.27 17.84 -10.43
CA GLN A 71 -5.54 17.86 -9.68
C GLN A 71 -6.68 17.19 -10.45
N ALA A 72 -6.69 17.29 -11.78
CA ALA A 72 -7.63 16.59 -12.65
C ALA A 72 -7.28 15.09 -12.86
N GLY A 73 -6.19 14.59 -12.26
CA GLY A 73 -5.74 13.21 -12.40
C GLY A 73 -4.93 12.93 -13.66
N ASP A 74 -4.61 13.95 -14.45
CA ASP A 74 -3.72 13.84 -15.61
C ASP A 74 -2.27 14.09 -15.15
N ILE A 75 -1.43 13.07 -15.27
CA ILE A 75 -0.01 13.13 -14.93
C ILE A 75 0.77 13.10 -16.25
N PRO A 76 1.26 14.26 -16.75
CA PRO A 76 1.93 14.33 -18.04
C PRO A 76 3.18 13.44 -18.14
N ASP A 77 3.90 13.25 -17.02
CA ASP A 77 5.05 12.35 -16.97
C ASP A 77 4.63 10.91 -16.73
N ARG A 78 4.75 10.09 -17.79
CA ARG A 78 4.44 8.66 -17.73
C ARG A 78 5.18 7.93 -16.62
N ARG A 79 6.41 8.34 -16.26
CA ARG A 79 7.17 7.71 -15.18
C ARG A 79 6.60 8.09 -13.83
N ASP A 80 6.24 9.35 -13.61
CA ASP A 80 5.60 9.76 -12.36
C ASP A 80 4.23 9.07 -12.22
N ALA A 81 3.48 8.91 -13.32
CA ALA A 81 2.24 8.14 -13.36
C ALA A 81 2.46 6.65 -13.07
N GLN A 82 3.59 6.08 -13.48
CA GLN A 82 3.96 4.71 -13.17
C GLN A 82 4.39 4.56 -11.71
N ILE A 83 5.17 5.50 -11.19
CA ILE A 83 5.60 5.53 -9.77
C ILE A 83 4.38 5.62 -8.86
N ALA A 84 3.43 6.51 -9.16
CA ALA A 84 2.18 6.63 -8.40
C ALA A 84 1.41 5.31 -8.37
N ARG A 85 1.20 4.69 -9.55
CA ARG A 85 0.54 3.39 -9.65
C ARG A 85 1.25 2.28 -8.86
N LEU A 86 2.57 2.21 -8.94
CA LEU A 86 3.36 1.22 -8.20
C LEU A 86 3.30 1.45 -6.69
N ASN A 87 3.31 2.70 -6.23
CA ASN A 87 3.16 3.02 -4.81
C ASN A 87 1.77 2.63 -4.28
N ASP A 88 0.71 2.86 -5.06
CA ASP A 88 -0.64 2.43 -4.73
C ASP A 88 -0.73 0.90 -4.64
N GLU A 89 -0.11 0.20 -5.60
CA GLU A 89 -0.06 -1.26 -5.60
C GLU A 89 0.72 -1.81 -4.41
N ILE A 90 1.90 -1.25 -4.10
CA ILE A 90 2.68 -1.62 -2.90
C ILE A 90 1.87 -1.40 -1.64
N THR A 91 1.15 -0.28 -1.53
CA THR A 91 0.31 0.03 -0.36
C THR A 91 -0.81 -0.99 -0.21
N ARG A 92 -1.52 -1.32 -1.30
CA ARG A 92 -2.57 -2.36 -1.30
C ARG A 92 -2.02 -3.75 -0.95
N LEU A 93 -0.86 -4.11 -1.49
CA LEU A 93 -0.23 -5.40 -1.21
C LEU A 93 0.20 -5.51 0.26
N ARG A 94 0.78 -4.45 0.82
CA ARG A 94 1.13 -4.38 2.25
C ARG A 94 -0.09 -4.54 3.14
N GLN A 95 -1.19 -3.85 2.82
CA GLN A 95 -2.44 -4.00 3.58
C GLN A 95 -2.95 -5.44 3.54
N ARG A 96 -3.03 -6.03 2.34
CA ARG A 96 -3.46 -7.43 2.17
C ARG A 96 -2.59 -8.42 2.95
N LEU A 97 -1.29 -8.14 3.04
CA LEU A 97 -0.36 -8.98 3.79
C LEU A 97 -0.63 -8.87 5.30
N ALA A 98 -0.77 -7.65 5.82
CA ALA A 98 -1.13 -7.42 7.23
C ALA A 98 -2.47 -8.05 7.62
N ASP A 99 -3.48 -7.97 6.75
CA ASP A 99 -4.79 -8.59 6.98
C ASP A 99 -4.66 -10.12 7.05
N ARG A 100 -3.86 -10.72 6.17
CA ARG A 100 -3.59 -12.17 6.16
C ARG A 100 -2.82 -12.61 7.40
N ASP A 101 -1.82 -11.86 7.83
CA ASP A 101 -1.04 -12.18 9.04
C ASP A 101 -1.92 -12.13 10.30
N THR A 102 -2.82 -11.15 10.36
CA THR A 102 -3.83 -11.06 11.42
C THR A 102 -4.74 -12.29 11.40
N MET A 103 -5.27 -12.65 10.23
CA MET A 103 -6.14 -13.82 10.07
C MET A 103 -5.43 -15.13 10.44
N ILE A 104 -4.17 -15.31 10.03
CA ILE A 104 -3.35 -16.48 10.38
C ILE A 104 -3.17 -16.57 11.89
N THR A 105 -2.87 -15.44 12.55
CA THR A 105 -2.68 -15.37 14.00
C THR A 105 -3.97 -15.74 14.74
N THR A 106 -5.11 -15.20 14.31
CA THR A 106 -6.42 -15.54 14.88
C THR A 106 -6.75 -17.02 14.70
N LEU A 107 -6.58 -17.57 13.50
CA LEU A 107 -6.88 -18.97 13.21
C LEU A 107 -5.96 -19.92 14.01
N ARG A 108 -4.69 -19.57 14.17
CA ARG A 108 -3.76 -20.33 15.01
C ARG A 108 -4.21 -20.32 16.47
N GLY A 109 -4.52 -19.15 17.03
CA GLY A 109 -5.03 -19.04 18.40
C GLY A 109 -6.33 -19.83 18.61
N PHE A 110 -7.26 -19.79 17.66
CA PHE A 110 -8.48 -20.59 17.70
C PHE A 110 -8.18 -22.09 17.70
N LYS A 111 -7.30 -22.54 16.80
CA LYS A 111 -6.88 -23.95 16.72
C LYS A 111 -6.28 -24.42 18.05
N ASP A 112 -5.39 -23.63 18.64
CA ASP A 112 -4.72 -24.00 19.90
C ASP A 112 -5.73 -24.13 21.04
N GLN A 113 -6.69 -23.21 21.14
CA GLN A 113 -7.79 -23.30 22.12
C GLN A 113 -8.69 -24.52 21.89
N ALA A 114 -9.03 -24.81 20.64
CA ALA A 114 -9.86 -25.97 20.29
C ALA A 114 -9.18 -27.29 20.67
N LEU A 115 -7.89 -27.42 20.38
CA LEU A 115 -7.09 -28.59 20.76
C LEU A 115 -7.00 -28.75 22.27
N ALA A 116 -6.76 -27.67 23.01
CA ALA A 116 -6.72 -27.71 24.48
C ALA A 116 -8.07 -28.16 25.08
N ARG A 117 -9.19 -27.66 24.54
CA ARG A 117 -10.54 -28.08 24.97
C ARG A 117 -10.81 -29.55 24.67
N LEU A 118 -10.44 -30.04 23.49
CA LEU A 118 -10.61 -31.45 23.12
C LEU A 118 -9.78 -32.36 24.02
N ALA A 119 -8.53 -31.98 24.34
CA ALA A 119 -7.69 -32.73 25.26
C ALA A 119 -8.30 -32.79 26.66
N ALA A 120 -8.74 -31.65 27.21
CA ALA A 120 -9.39 -31.61 28.53
C ALA A 120 -10.68 -32.44 28.57
N GLN A 121 -11.51 -32.38 27.52
CA GLN A 121 -12.72 -33.21 27.42
C GLN A 121 -12.38 -34.71 27.34
N HIS A 122 -11.32 -35.08 26.62
CA HIS A 122 -10.88 -36.47 26.53
C HIS A 122 -10.40 -37.02 27.88
N GLU A 123 -9.62 -36.23 28.62
CA GLU A 123 -9.19 -36.58 29.97
C GLU A 123 -10.37 -36.75 30.92
N GLU A 124 -11.35 -35.84 30.85
CA GLU A 124 -12.58 -35.90 31.65
C GLU A 124 -13.38 -37.19 31.37
N ILE A 125 -13.62 -37.50 30.09
CA ILE A 125 -14.32 -38.73 29.68
C ILE A 125 -13.56 -39.96 30.18
N THR A 126 -12.24 -39.97 30.08
CA THR A 126 -11.40 -41.07 30.55
C THR A 126 -11.52 -41.25 32.06
N ARG A 127 -11.50 -40.15 32.82
CA ARG A 127 -11.70 -40.17 34.28
C ARG A 127 -13.08 -40.70 34.66
N LEU A 128 -14.14 -40.19 34.04
CA LEU A 128 -15.52 -40.63 34.31
C LEU A 128 -15.72 -42.11 33.98
N ARG A 129 -15.16 -42.59 32.87
CA ARG A 129 -15.19 -44.01 32.51
C ARG A 129 -14.48 -44.88 33.55
N ALA A 130 -13.34 -44.44 34.07
CA ALA A 130 -12.62 -45.16 35.12
C ALA A 130 -13.42 -45.21 36.43
N GLN A 131 -14.07 -44.10 36.82
CA GLN A 131 -14.93 -44.04 38.00
C GLN A 131 -16.14 -44.97 37.87
N ASN A 132 -16.83 -44.97 36.72
CA ASN A 132 -17.96 -45.86 36.45
C ASN A 132 -17.56 -47.34 36.54
N LYS A 133 -16.40 -47.72 35.99
CA LYS A 133 -15.87 -49.08 36.11
C LYS A 133 -15.67 -49.48 37.58
N ARG A 134 -15.04 -48.63 38.38
CA ARG A 134 -14.85 -48.86 39.82
C ARG A 134 -16.18 -49.01 40.57
N ALA A 135 -17.14 -48.15 40.29
CA ALA A 135 -18.47 -48.21 40.91
C ALA A 135 -19.25 -49.49 40.54
N ALA A 136 -19.12 -49.96 39.29
CA ALA A 136 -19.73 -51.21 38.85
C ALA A 136 -19.11 -52.44 39.54
N THR A 137 -17.79 -52.46 39.76
CA THR A 137 -17.11 -53.52 40.52
C THR A 137 -17.60 -53.59 41.98
N VAL A 138 -17.87 -52.44 42.62
CA VAL A 138 -18.37 -52.39 44.00
C VAL A 138 -19.81 -52.92 44.13
N ARG A 139 -20.65 -52.81 43.09
CA ARG A 139 -22.01 -53.36 43.09
C ARG A 139 -22.06 -54.89 42.89
N LEU A 140 -21.01 -55.49 42.34
CA LEU A 140 -20.85 -56.94 42.17
C LEU A 140 -20.12 -57.54 43.39
N LEU A 141 -20.64 -57.29 44.59
CA LEU A 141 -20.30 -58.09 45.77
C LEU A 141 -21.39 -59.18 45.88
N PRO A 142 -21.05 -60.48 45.85
CA PRO A 142 -22.05 -61.53 45.98
C PRO A 142 -22.74 -61.40 47.34
N ALA A 143 -24.08 -61.42 47.35
CA ALA A 143 -24.85 -61.55 48.58
C ALA A 143 -24.36 -62.81 49.29
N ALA A 144 -23.97 -62.66 50.55
CA ALA A 144 -23.36 -63.69 51.37
C ALA A 144 -24.09 -65.03 51.20
N GLY A 145 -23.37 -66.05 50.75
CA GLY A 145 -23.85 -67.42 50.75
C GLY A 145 -24.19 -67.82 52.18
N THR A 146 -25.48 -68.00 52.43
CA THR A 146 -25.99 -68.77 53.55
C THR A 146 -25.58 -70.22 53.33
N GLU A 147 -24.45 -70.65 53.90
CA GLU A 147 -24.18 -72.08 54.06
C GLU A 147 -24.64 -72.50 55.46
N THR A 148 -25.68 -73.32 55.41
CA THR A 148 -26.42 -73.99 56.48
C THR A 148 -25.60 -75.07 57.19
N CYS A 149 -25.94 -75.28 58.48
CA CYS A 149 -25.46 -76.34 59.38
C CYS A 149 -25.25 -77.72 58.74
N ASN A 150 -24.18 -78.41 59.17
CA ASN A 150 -24.25 -79.70 59.87
C ASN A 150 -22.92 -80.00 60.58
#